data_AF-A0A160TBU2-F1
#
_entry.id   AF-A0A160TBU2-F1
#
_cell.length_a   1.000
_cell.length_b   1.000
_cell.length_c   1.000
_cell.angle_alpha   90.00
_cell.angle_beta   90.00
_cell.angle_gamma   90.00
#
_symmetry.space_group_name_H-M   'P 1'
#
loop_
_entity.id
_entity.type
_entity.pdbx_description
1 polymer ?
#
loop_
_entity_poly.entity_id
_entity_poly.type
_entity_poly.pdbx_seq_one_letter_code
_entity_poly.pdbx_strand_id
1 'polypeptide(L)'
;MQFDRAAIGAGQWWRIISGHLVHLSLYHLLLNLCGLALVAYIADHRYPLLTLIAMFWLLLADGLSLYWFAPDLLIYVGLSGALHGALLIAIWYSPFYSRRVVWVTVAIVIGKVLWEQSPMYDDLAMASWLGGRVETRAHLFGVLAGILWIVVAGIQQAVRKEHDSEAR
;
A
#
# COMPACT_ATOMS: atom_id res chain seq x y z
N MET A 1 4.86 18.07 -7.47
CA MET A 1 5.18 16.79 -6.81
C MET A 1 3.93 16.02 -6.43
N GLN A 2 2.91 16.65 -5.85
CA GLN A 2 1.65 15.97 -5.54
C GLN A 2 0.99 15.30 -6.76
N PHE A 3 0.17 14.29 -6.49
CA PHE A 3 -0.78 13.77 -7.47
C PHE A 3 -1.72 14.92 -7.83
N ASP A 4 -1.80 15.21 -9.12
CA ASP A 4 -2.67 16.24 -9.68
C ASP A 4 -3.24 15.68 -10.98
N ARG A 5 -4.54 15.41 -10.99
CA ARG A 5 -5.21 14.71 -12.08
C ARG A 5 -5.04 15.41 -13.42
N ALA A 6 -5.18 16.73 -13.45
CA ALA A 6 -5.07 17.51 -14.67
C ALA A 6 -3.63 17.49 -15.20
N ALA A 7 -2.64 17.64 -14.32
CA ALA A 7 -1.24 17.57 -14.70
C ALA A 7 -0.83 16.15 -15.17
N ILE A 8 -1.35 15.10 -14.54
CA ILE A 8 -1.15 13.71 -15.01
C ILE A 8 -1.73 13.54 -16.40
N GLY A 9 -2.96 14.01 -16.64
CA GLY A 9 -3.59 14.02 -17.97
C GLY A 9 -2.81 14.82 -19.02
N ALA A 10 -2.04 15.82 -18.60
CA ALA A 10 -1.13 16.60 -19.44
C ALA A 10 0.27 15.95 -19.60
N GLY A 11 0.46 14.69 -19.20
CA GLY A 11 1.69 13.94 -19.39
C GLY A 11 2.66 13.95 -18.21
N GLN A 12 2.31 14.56 -17.08
CA GLN A 12 3.14 14.57 -15.87
C GLN A 12 3.02 13.28 -15.05
N TRP A 13 3.22 12.12 -15.70
CA TRP A 13 2.99 10.78 -15.14
C TRP A 13 3.79 10.48 -13.87
N TRP A 14 4.94 11.12 -13.66
CA TRP A 14 5.72 10.97 -12.43
C TRP A 14 4.94 11.34 -11.16
N ARG A 15 3.89 12.17 -11.29
CA ARG A 15 2.99 12.55 -10.18
C ARG A 15 2.19 11.40 -9.60
N ILE A 16 2.01 10.32 -10.36
CA ILE A 16 1.42 9.07 -9.88
C ILE A 16 2.22 8.52 -8.71
N ILE A 17 3.55 8.51 -8.82
CA ILE A 17 4.43 8.01 -7.76
C ILE A 17 4.77 9.13 -6.78
N SER A 18 5.20 10.30 -7.27
CA SER A 18 5.69 11.37 -6.40
C SER A 18 4.63 11.97 -5.49
N GLY A 19 3.34 11.77 -5.79
CA GLY A 19 2.23 12.15 -4.89
C GLY A 19 2.35 11.53 -3.50
N HIS A 20 2.86 10.30 -3.42
CA HIS A 20 3.03 9.58 -2.16
C HIS A 20 4.18 10.12 -1.29
N LEU A 21 5.06 10.95 -1.87
CA LEU A 21 6.20 11.54 -1.17
C LEU A 21 5.86 12.91 -0.57
N VAL A 22 4.70 13.47 -0.93
CA VAL A 22 4.20 14.73 -0.38
C VAL A 22 3.20 14.42 0.73
N HIS A 23 3.10 15.30 1.72
CA HIS A 23 2.24 15.13 2.87
C HIS A 23 1.53 16.45 3.20
N LEU A 24 0.32 16.35 3.75
CA LEU A 24 -0.53 17.50 4.11
C LEU A 24 0.05 18.33 5.25
N SER A 25 0.70 17.68 6.22
CA SER A 25 1.26 18.31 7.40
C SER A 25 2.45 17.51 7.94
N LEU A 26 3.19 18.08 8.88
CA LEU A 26 4.25 17.38 9.61
C LEU A 26 3.69 16.16 10.38
N TYR A 27 2.51 16.29 10.98
CA TYR A 27 1.85 15.17 11.67
C TYR A 27 1.53 14.03 10.72
N HIS A 28 1.00 14.33 9.53
CA HIS A 28 0.74 13.30 8.51
C HIS A 28 2.05 12.62 8.06
N LEU A 29 3.13 13.39 7.86
CA LEU A 29 4.44 12.83 7.54
C LEU A 29 4.95 11.89 8.65
N LEU A 30 4.90 12.32 9.91
CA LEU A 30 5.39 11.52 11.04
C LEU A 30 4.62 10.21 11.19
N LEU A 31 3.29 10.24 11.03
CA LEU A 31 2.46 9.02 11.06
C LEU A 31 2.86 8.03 9.95
N ASN A 32 3.08 8.53 8.73
CA ASN A 32 3.53 7.68 7.63
C ASN A 32 4.96 7.17 7.84
N LEU A 33 5.85 7.95 8.44
CA LEU A 33 7.20 7.49 8.81
C LEU A 33 7.15 6.42 9.90
N CYS A 34 6.26 6.54 10.90
CA CYS A 34 6.02 5.48 11.88
C CYS A 34 5.48 4.21 11.22
N GLY A 35 4.53 4.34 10.29
CA GLY A 35 4.02 3.20 9.51
C GLY A 35 5.12 2.55 8.66
N LEU A 36 5.96 3.33 8.00
CA LEU A 36 7.10 2.84 7.24
C LEU A 36 8.12 2.14 8.13
N ALA A 37 8.43 2.69 9.30
CA ALA A 37 9.33 2.08 10.28
C ALA A 37 8.77 0.73 10.79
N LEU A 38 7.45 0.65 11.03
CA LEU A 38 6.80 -0.61 11.40
C LEU A 38 6.89 -1.66 10.29
N VAL A 39 6.62 -1.28 9.04
CA VAL A 39 6.77 -2.16 7.88
C VAL A 39 8.21 -2.64 7.76
N ALA A 40 9.18 -1.74 7.90
CA ALA A 40 10.59 -2.08 7.86
C ALA A 40 10.97 -3.06 8.98
N TYR A 41 10.49 -2.84 10.21
CA TYR A 41 10.74 -3.72 11.35
C TYR A 41 10.19 -5.14 11.15
N ILE A 42 9.04 -5.29 10.49
CA ILE A 42 8.39 -6.58 10.24
C ILE A 42 9.06 -7.33 9.08
N ALA A 43 9.55 -6.60 8.07
CA ALA A 43 10.02 -7.16 6.81
C ALA A 43 11.26 -8.06 6.97
N ASP A 44 11.37 -9.06 6.09
CA ASP A 44 12.58 -9.88 6.00
C ASP A 44 13.69 -9.13 5.22
N HIS A 45 14.72 -8.72 5.95
CA HIS A 45 15.84 -7.95 5.40
C HIS A 45 16.79 -8.75 4.50
N ARG A 46 16.59 -10.07 4.35
CA ARG A 46 17.41 -10.90 3.46
C ARG A 46 17.20 -10.59 1.98
N TYR A 47 16.09 -9.95 1.61
CA TYR A 47 15.72 -9.67 0.22
C TYR A 47 15.46 -8.18 -0.06
N PRO A 48 16.45 -7.29 0.17
CA PRO A 48 16.24 -5.84 0.12
C PRO A 48 15.80 -5.34 -1.27
N LEU A 49 16.32 -5.94 -2.34
CA LEU A 49 15.89 -5.60 -3.70
C LEU A 49 14.41 -5.93 -3.94
N LEU A 50 13.94 -7.08 -3.45
CA LEU A 50 12.55 -7.48 -3.58
C LEU A 50 11.63 -6.54 -2.78
N THR A 51 12.06 -6.11 -1.60
CA THR A 51 11.37 -5.09 -0.81
C THR A 51 11.24 -3.76 -1.56
N LEU A 52 12.31 -3.32 -2.24
CA LEU A 52 12.27 -2.10 -3.07
C LEU A 52 11.33 -2.24 -4.27
N ILE A 53 11.36 -3.39 -4.97
CA ILE A 53 10.46 -3.67 -6.09
C ILE A 53 9.00 -3.70 -5.61
N ALA A 54 8.73 -4.35 -4.47
CA ALA A 54 7.40 -4.39 -3.87
C ALA A 54 6.90 -2.98 -3.52
N MET A 55 7.76 -2.14 -2.91
CA MET A 55 7.39 -0.76 -2.60
C MET A 55 7.12 0.05 -3.87
N PHE A 56 7.95 -0.06 -4.90
CA PHE A 56 7.71 0.60 -6.18
C PHE A 56 6.39 0.15 -6.82
N TRP A 57 6.12 -1.16 -6.81
CA TRP A 57 4.85 -1.73 -7.25
C TRP A 57 3.67 -1.12 -6.51
N LEU A 58 3.72 -1.04 -5.19
CA LEU A 58 2.63 -0.49 -4.36
C LEU A 58 2.36 0.98 -4.68
N LEU A 59 3.41 1.81 -4.77
CA LEU A 59 3.28 3.23 -5.13
C LEU A 59 2.69 3.42 -6.52
N LEU A 60 3.12 2.60 -7.48
CA LEU A 60 2.64 2.67 -8.84
C LEU A 60 1.18 2.19 -8.91
N ALA A 61 0.87 1.01 -8.39
CA ALA A 61 -0.46 0.41 -8.45
C ALA A 61 -1.50 1.26 -7.71
N ASP A 62 -1.17 1.82 -6.54
CA ASP A 62 -2.05 2.71 -5.79
C ASP A 62 -2.33 3.99 -6.58
N GLY A 63 -1.29 4.70 -7.02
CA GLY A 63 -1.45 5.94 -7.78
C GLY A 63 -2.18 5.75 -9.12
N LEU A 64 -1.90 4.66 -9.84
CA LEU A 64 -2.62 4.30 -11.06
C LEU A 64 -4.10 4.02 -10.76
N SER A 65 -4.38 3.26 -9.70
CA SER A 65 -5.75 2.94 -9.31
C SER A 65 -6.53 4.19 -8.92
N LEU A 66 -5.92 5.12 -8.18
CA LEU A 66 -6.50 6.43 -7.89
C LEU A 66 -6.81 7.21 -9.18
N TYR A 67 -5.91 7.21 -10.16
CA TYR A 67 -6.14 7.90 -11.43
C TYR A 67 -7.31 7.32 -12.23
N TRP A 68 -7.43 6.00 -12.35
CA TRP A 68 -8.48 5.37 -13.16
C TRP A 68 -9.81 5.13 -12.43
N PHE A 69 -9.77 4.84 -11.14
CA PHE A 69 -10.95 4.41 -10.37
C PHE A 69 -11.46 5.45 -9.37
N ALA A 70 -10.75 6.58 -9.18
CA ALA A 70 -11.24 7.74 -8.44
C ALA A 70 -11.29 8.99 -9.35
N PRO A 71 -12.23 9.03 -10.33
CA PRO A 71 -12.28 10.11 -11.32
C PRO A 71 -12.55 11.50 -10.74
N ASP A 72 -13.20 11.56 -9.59
CA ASP A 72 -13.49 12.76 -8.80
C ASP A 72 -12.28 13.28 -8.01
N LEU A 73 -11.23 12.49 -7.85
CA LEU A 73 -10.04 12.87 -7.09
C LEU A 73 -9.13 13.77 -7.92
N LEU A 74 -9.07 15.05 -7.55
CA LEU A 74 -8.25 16.05 -8.24
C LEU A 74 -6.81 16.08 -7.72
N ILE A 75 -6.65 16.15 -6.39
CA ILE A 75 -5.36 16.25 -5.72
C ILE A 75 -5.24 15.13 -4.68
N TYR A 76 -4.08 14.50 -4.62
CA TYR A 76 -3.77 13.49 -3.61
C TYR A 76 -2.32 13.58 -3.14
N VAL A 77 -2.12 13.31 -1.85
CA VAL A 77 -0.81 13.22 -1.20
C VAL A 77 -0.87 12.17 -0.09
N GLY A 78 0.28 11.55 0.20
CA GLY A 78 0.44 10.65 1.33
C GLY A 78 0.90 9.25 0.94
N LEU A 79 1.65 8.62 1.84
CA LEU A 79 2.23 7.29 1.65
C LEU A 79 1.31 6.17 2.19
N SER A 80 0.28 6.52 2.96
CA SER A 80 -0.52 5.59 3.75
C SER A 80 -1.18 4.49 2.91
N GLY A 81 -1.63 4.77 1.68
CA GLY A 81 -2.20 3.77 0.77
C GLY A 81 -1.24 2.62 0.54
N ALA A 82 -0.08 2.93 -0.04
CA ALA A 82 1.01 1.97 -0.24
C ALA A 82 1.45 1.26 1.06
N LEU A 83 1.47 1.94 2.22
CA LEU A 83 1.87 1.30 3.49
C LEU A 83 0.93 0.20 3.95
N HIS A 84 -0.38 0.29 3.68
CA HIS A 84 -1.31 -0.80 4.02
C HIS A 84 -0.98 -2.07 3.24
N GLY A 85 -0.72 -1.94 1.93
CA GLY A 85 -0.25 -3.05 1.11
C GLY A 85 1.14 -3.56 1.54
N ALA A 86 2.06 -2.65 1.87
CA ALA A 86 3.40 -3.00 2.32
C ALA A 86 3.36 -3.79 3.64
N LEU A 87 2.46 -3.44 4.56
CA LEU A 87 2.27 -4.18 5.81
C LEU A 87 1.81 -5.62 5.55
N LEU A 88 0.88 -5.83 4.59
CA LEU A 88 0.47 -7.18 4.19
C LEU A 88 1.63 -7.99 3.61
N ILE A 89 2.40 -7.40 2.69
CA ILE A 89 3.56 -8.07 2.09
C ILE A 89 4.60 -8.39 3.16
N ALA A 90 4.94 -7.42 4.02
CA ALA A 90 5.94 -7.59 5.06
C ALA A 90 5.57 -8.73 6.02
N ILE A 91 4.36 -8.71 6.59
CA ILE A 91 3.93 -9.72 7.56
C ILE A 91 3.76 -11.09 6.92
N TRP A 92 3.33 -11.17 5.65
CA TRP A 92 3.13 -12.43 4.95
C TRP A 92 4.41 -13.23 4.74
N TYR A 93 5.50 -12.53 4.38
CA TYR A 93 6.81 -13.12 4.11
C TYR A 93 7.76 -13.10 5.30
N SER A 94 7.39 -12.44 6.40
CA SER A 94 8.24 -12.37 7.58
C SER A 94 8.42 -13.75 8.22
N PRO A 95 9.67 -14.20 8.44
CA PRO A 95 9.96 -15.46 9.13
C PRO A 95 9.82 -15.34 10.65
N PHE A 96 9.66 -14.13 11.19
CA PHE A 96 9.70 -13.84 12.62
C PHE A 96 8.35 -14.05 13.34
N TYR A 97 7.26 -14.25 12.58
CA TYR A 97 5.91 -14.33 13.12
C TYR A 97 5.25 -15.68 12.80
N SER A 98 4.52 -16.20 13.79
CA SER A 98 3.73 -17.43 13.60
C SER A 98 2.62 -17.21 12.58
N ARG A 99 2.18 -18.28 11.92
CA ARG A 99 1.13 -18.17 10.89
C ARG A 99 -0.20 -17.64 11.43
N ARG A 100 -0.50 -17.90 12.70
CA ARG A 100 -1.65 -17.30 13.39
C ARG A 100 -1.55 -15.77 13.46
N VAL A 101 -0.38 -15.25 13.83
CA VAL A 101 -0.14 -13.79 13.90
C VAL A 101 -0.28 -13.17 12.52
N VAL A 102 0.31 -13.80 11.49
CA VAL A 102 0.19 -13.33 10.10
C VAL A 102 -1.28 -13.19 9.68
N TRP A 103 -2.07 -14.25 9.85
CA TRP A 103 -3.48 -14.24 9.45
C TRP A 103 -4.33 -13.25 10.24
N VAL A 104 -4.09 -13.11 11.55
CA VAL A 104 -4.78 -12.12 12.38
C VAL A 104 -4.46 -10.71 11.91
N THR A 105 -3.19 -10.38 11.68
CA THR A 105 -2.77 -9.06 11.18
C THR A 105 -3.41 -8.76 9.82
N VAL A 106 -3.39 -9.72 8.89
CA VAL A 106 -4.04 -9.58 7.57
C VAL A 106 -5.54 -9.32 7.73
N ALA A 107 -6.23 -10.08 8.59
CA ALA A 107 -7.66 -9.92 8.82
C ALA A 107 -7.99 -8.56 9.44
N ILE A 108 -7.18 -8.07 10.39
CA ILE A 108 -7.36 -6.75 11.00
C ILE A 108 -7.19 -5.65 9.96
N VAL A 109 -6.14 -5.71 9.13
CA VAL A 109 -5.88 -4.69 8.09
C VAL A 109 -7.01 -4.66 7.07
N ILE A 110 -7.44 -5.82 6.57
CA ILE A 110 -8.56 -5.92 5.62
C ILE A 110 -9.86 -5.43 6.26
N GLY A 111 -10.18 -5.89 7.47
CA GLY A 111 -11.40 -5.48 8.19
C GLY A 111 -11.45 -3.97 8.42
N LYS A 112 -10.33 -3.37 8.84
CA LYS A 112 -10.18 -1.93 8.99
C LYS A 112 -10.42 -1.20 7.67
N VAL A 113 -9.82 -1.64 6.57
CA VAL A 113 -9.98 -0.98 5.27
C VAL A 113 -11.40 -1.13 4.71
N LEU A 114 -12.04 -2.28 4.91
CA LEU A 114 -13.46 -2.48 4.56
C LEU A 114 -14.38 -1.57 5.38
N TRP A 115 -14.10 -1.40 6.68
CA TRP A 115 -14.82 -0.44 7.52
C TRP A 115 -14.71 1.00 7.00
N GLU A 116 -13.51 1.41 6.55
CA GLU A 116 -13.26 2.72 5.94
C GLU A 116 -14.03 2.97 4.63
N GLN A 117 -14.49 1.91 3.95
CA GLN A 117 -15.34 2.03 2.76
C GLN A 117 -16.83 2.12 3.09
N SER A 118 -17.21 1.99 4.37
CA SER A 118 -18.61 2.03 4.78
C SER A 118 -19.09 3.48 5.00
N PRO A 119 -20.40 3.76 4.85
CA PRO A 119 -20.97 5.08 5.16
C PRO A 119 -20.83 5.51 6.63
N MET A 120 -20.41 4.61 7.52
CA MET A 120 -20.23 4.87 8.94
C MET A 120 -18.85 5.43 9.28
N TYR A 121 -17.91 5.41 8.33
CA TYR A 121 -16.58 5.96 8.53
C TYR A 121 -16.57 7.47 8.27
N ASP A 122 -16.01 8.22 9.23
CA ASP A 122 -15.79 9.66 9.10
C ASP A 122 -14.36 9.93 8.62
N ASP A 123 -14.22 10.22 7.32
CA ASP A 123 -12.94 10.52 6.66
C ASP A 123 -12.42 11.94 6.95
N LEU A 124 -13.20 12.75 7.65
CA LEU A 124 -12.87 14.09 8.13
C LEU A 124 -12.53 14.13 9.62
N ALA A 125 -12.76 13.04 10.37
CA ALA A 125 -12.54 12.98 11.81
C ALA A 125 -11.15 13.51 12.23
N MET A 126 -10.13 13.22 11.42
CA MET A 126 -8.72 13.60 11.68
C MET A 126 -8.25 14.81 10.87
N ALA A 127 -9.13 15.47 10.11
CA ALA A 127 -8.76 16.51 9.16
C ALA A 127 -8.10 17.73 9.83
N SER A 128 -8.52 18.08 11.05
CA SER A 128 -7.98 19.19 11.81
C SER A 128 -6.50 19.02 12.16
N TRP A 129 -6.02 17.77 12.31
CA TRP A 129 -4.63 17.48 12.70
C TRP A 129 -3.80 16.99 11.51
N LEU A 130 -4.43 16.26 10.57
CA LEU A 130 -3.78 15.82 9.32
C LEU A 130 -3.63 16.95 8.29
N GLY A 131 -4.47 17.99 8.35
CA GLY A 131 -4.48 19.08 7.38
C GLY A 131 -5.35 18.83 6.15
N GLY A 132 -6.22 17.81 6.19
CA GLY A 132 -7.12 17.47 5.09
C GLY A 132 -7.80 16.12 5.28
N ARG A 133 -8.73 15.81 4.37
CA ARG A 133 -9.49 14.57 4.34
C ARG A 133 -8.59 13.36 4.07
N VAL A 134 -8.87 12.24 4.73
CA VAL A 134 -8.20 10.96 4.47
C VAL A 134 -8.80 10.36 3.20
N GLU A 135 -7.98 10.10 2.18
CA GLU A 135 -8.45 9.42 0.96
C GLU A 135 -8.46 7.90 1.17
N THR A 136 -9.58 7.37 1.67
CA THR A 136 -9.73 5.95 2.05
C THR A 136 -9.65 4.99 0.87
N ARG A 137 -9.91 5.44 -0.36
CA ARG A 137 -9.73 4.62 -1.57
C ARG A 137 -8.26 4.27 -1.81
N ALA A 138 -7.32 5.13 -1.39
CA ALA A 138 -5.90 4.80 -1.45
C ALA A 138 -5.55 3.64 -0.51
N HIS A 139 -6.16 3.56 0.68
CA HIS A 139 -5.98 2.42 1.56
C HIS A 139 -6.50 1.12 0.93
N LEU A 140 -7.66 1.19 0.27
CA LEU A 140 -8.25 0.06 -0.46
C LEU A 140 -7.33 -0.41 -1.60
N PHE A 141 -6.90 0.49 -2.48
CA PHE A 141 -6.06 0.13 -3.62
C PHE A 141 -4.67 -0.36 -3.19
N GLY A 142 -4.08 0.24 -2.16
CA GLY A 142 -2.86 -0.27 -1.54
C GLY A 142 -3.00 -1.71 -1.01
N VAL A 143 -4.08 -2.01 -0.27
CA VAL A 143 -4.38 -3.39 0.19
C VAL A 143 -4.54 -4.35 -0.99
N LEU A 144 -5.32 -3.98 -2.01
CA LEU A 144 -5.52 -4.81 -3.20
C LEU A 144 -4.21 -5.07 -3.95
N ALA A 145 -3.35 -4.06 -4.09
CA ALA A 145 -2.03 -4.20 -4.71
C ALA A 145 -1.12 -5.12 -3.90
N GLY A 146 -1.18 -5.07 -2.56
CA GLY A 146 -0.44 -5.97 -1.66
C GLY A 146 -0.92 -7.42 -1.76
N ILE A 147 -2.24 -7.65 -1.81
CA ILE A 147 -2.83 -8.97 -2.02
C ILE A 147 -2.42 -9.52 -3.39
N LEU A 148 -2.51 -8.71 -4.45
CA LEU A 148 -2.13 -9.14 -5.79
C LEU A 148 -0.67 -9.59 -5.85
N TRP A 149 0.23 -8.83 -5.21
CA TRP A 149 1.63 -9.20 -5.09
C TRP A 149 1.81 -10.57 -4.44
N ILE A 150 1.18 -10.79 -3.28
CA ILE A 150 1.25 -12.06 -2.52
C ILE A 150 0.76 -13.24 -3.37
N VAL A 151 -0.37 -13.07 -4.07
CA VAL A 151 -0.96 -14.12 -4.90
C VAL A 151 -0.05 -14.46 -6.08
N VAL A 152 0.41 -13.46 -6.83
CA VAL A 152 1.27 -13.67 -8.01
C VAL A 152 2.59 -14.33 -7.62
N ALA A 153 3.26 -13.84 -6.57
CA ALA A 153 4.49 -14.45 -6.08
C ALA A 153 4.27 -15.86 -5.54
N GLY A 154 3.13 -16.14 -4.91
CA GLY A 154 2.74 -17.48 -4.48
C GLY A 154 2.56 -18.46 -5.64
N ILE A 155 1.87 -18.05 -6.70
CA ILE A 155 1.68 -18.85 -7.92
C ILE A 155 3.03 -19.16 -8.57
N GLN A 156 3.90 -18.17 -8.72
CA GLN A 156 5.24 -18.36 -9.29
C GLN A 156 6.09 -19.36 -8.50
N GLN A 157 5.99 -19.34 -7.16
CA GLN A 157 6.69 -20.30 -6.31
C GLN A 157 6.13 -21.72 -6.44
N ALA A 158 4.81 -21.87 -6.58
CA ALA A 158 4.18 -23.17 -6.80
C ALA A 158 4.61 -23.80 -8.13
N VAL A 159 4.54 -23.03 -9.23
CA VAL A 159 4.94 -23.49 -10.58
C VAL A 159 6.42 -23.90 -10.61
N ARG A 160 7.31 -23.12 -9.97
CA ARG A 160 8.75 -23.48 -9.89
C ARG A 160 8.99 -24.80 -9.16
N LYS A 161 8.28 -25.05 -8.05
CA LYS A 161 8.41 -26.30 -7.29
C LYS A 161 7.93 -27.51 -8.08
N GLU A 162 6.88 -27.36 -8.88
CA GLU A 162 6.36 -28.43 -9.74
C GLU A 162 7.38 -28.81 -10.83
N HIS A 163 7.90 -27.82 -11.57
CA HIS A 163 8.95 -28.07 -12.57
C HIS A 163 10.22 -28.71 -11.97
N ASP A 164 10.66 -28.27 -10.78
CA ASP A 164 11.83 -28.84 -10.11
C ASP A 164 11.58 -30.29 -9.61
N SER A 165 10.31 -30.68 -9.43
CA SER A 165 9.93 -32.04 -9.03
C SER A 165 9.84 -33.01 -10.20
N GLU A 166 9.44 -32.54 -11.39
CA GLU A 166 9.42 -33.33 -12.62
C GLU A 166 10.83 -33.56 -13.21
N ALA A 167 11.77 -32.66 -12.90
CA ALA A 167 13.16 -32.75 -13.36
C ALA A 167 14.05 -33.71 -12.52
N ARG A 168 13.51 -34.35 -11.48
CA ARG A 168 14.21 -35.30 -10.59
C ARG A 168 13.75 -36.73 -10.83
#